data_AF-A0ABD5BMF2-F1
#
_entry.id   AF-A0ABD5BMF2-F1
#
_cell.length_a   1.000
_cell.length_b   1.000
_cell.length_c   1.000
_cell.angle_alpha   90.00
_cell.angle_beta   90.00
_cell.angle_gamma   90.00
#
_symmetry.space_group_name_H-M   'P 1'
#
loop_
_entity.id
_entity.type
_entity.pdbx_description
1 polymer ?
#
loop_
_entity_poly.entity_id
_entity_poly.type
_entity_poly.pdbx_seq_one_letter_code
_entity_poly.pdbx_strand_id
1 'polypeptide(L)' 'AEVLAEECPTPMRRVGVKERYGQVGTQAFLQQEYGLTAEHILEAAGQLL' A
#
# COMPACT_ATOMS: atom_id res chain seq x y z
N ALA A 1 -2.02 -12.50 -4.44
CA ALA A 1 -3.39 -12.05 -4.80
C ALA A 1 -4.16 -13.21 -5.42
N GLU A 2 -3.53 -13.97 -6.31
CA GLU A 2 -4.11 -15.14 -7.00
C GLU A 2 -4.80 -16.13 -6.06
N VAL A 3 -4.11 -16.64 -5.02
CA VAL A 3 -4.72 -17.57 -4.05
C VAL A 3 -5.98 -17.01 -3.39
N LEU A 4 -5.99 -15.72 -3.01
CA LEU A 4 -7.18 -15.11 -2.44
C LEU A 4 -8.28 -14.93 -3.49
N ALA A 5 -7.95 -14.68 -4.75
CA ALA A 5 -8.96 -14.53 -5.80
C ALA A 5 -9.60 -15.87 -6.20
N GLU A 6 -8.81 -16.95 -6.18
CA GLU A 6 -9.20 -18.27 -6.67
C GLU A 6 -9.79 -19.15 -5.56
N GLU A 7 -9.11 -19.23 -4.41
CA GLU A 7 -9.43 -20.22 -3.37
C GLU A 7 -10.25 -19.62 -2.21
N CYS A 8 -10.12 -18.33 -1.93
CA CYS A 8 -10.82 -17.67 -0.82
C CYS A 8 -11.08 -16.18 -1.08
N PRO A 9 -12.07 -15.82 -1.92
CA PRO A 9 -12.38 -14.44 -2.27
C PRO A 9 -12.57 -13.55 -1.04
N THR A 10 -11.57 -12.72 -0.76
CA THR A 10 -11.52 -11.86 0.43
C THR A 10 -11.17 -10.44 0.01
N PRO A 11 -11.82 -9.40 0.58
CA PRO A 11 -11.43 -8.01 0.34
C PRO A 11 -9.93 -7.82 0.61
N MET A 12 -9.20 -7.36 -0.40
CA MET A 12 -7.76 -7.13 -0.29
C MET A 12 -7.35 -5.87 -1.06
N ARG A 13 -6.36 -5.15 -0.54
CA ARG A 13 -5.75 -3.98 -1.18
C ARG A 13 -4.24 -4.03 -1.03
N ARG A 14 -3.51 -3.66 -2.08
CA ARG A 14 -2.05 -3.60 -2.07
C ARG A 14 -1.62 -2.19 -1.66
N VAL A 15 -0.69 -2.10 -0.71
CA VAL A 15 -0.01 -0.85 -0.32
C VAL A 15 1.45 -0.98 -0.72
N GLY A 16 1.96 -0.04 -1.51
CA GLY A 16 3.29 -0.11 -2.08
C GLY A 16 3.55 1.00 -3.09
N VAL A 17 4.78 1.06 -3.61
CA VAL A 17 5.19 2.05 -4.61
C VAL A 17 4.48 1.77 -5.94
N LYS A 18 3.79 2.78 -6.47
CA LYS A 18 2.97 2.68 -7.69
C LYS A 18 3.78 2.94 -8.97
N GLU A 19 4.60 1.97 -9.39
CA GLU A 19 5.38 2.04 -10.65
C GLU A 19 6.13 3.38 -10.84
N ARG A 20 6.80 3.83 -9.78
CA ARG A 20 7.60 5.06 -9.78
C ARG A 20 9.06 4.72 -9.53
N TYR A 21 9.95 5.47 -10.17
CA TYR A 21 11.38 5.42 -9.85
C TYR A 21 11.64 5.91 -8.42
N GLY A 22 12.76 5.44 -7.87
CA GLY A 22 13.27 5.89 -6.58
C GLY A 22 13.74 7.34 -6.63
N GLN A 23 13.75 7.98 -5.46
CA GLN A 23 14.21 9.35 -5.26
C GLN A 23 15.19 9.40 -4.10
N VAL A 24 16.07 10.40 -4.08
CA VAL A 24 16.99 10.64 -2.97
C VAL A 24 16.34 11.62 -2.01
N GLY A 25 16.27 11.26 -0.73
CA GLY A 25 15.66 12.07 0.31
C GLY A 25 15.77 11.38 1.67
N THR A 26 15.25 12.05 2.71
CA THR A 26 15.18 11.42 4.03
C THR A 26 14.12 10.32 4.03
N GLN A 27 14.33 9.27 4.84
CA GLN A 27 13.39 8.15 4.92
C GLN A 27 11.97 8.61 5.30
N ALA A 28 11.85 9.60 6.20
CA ALA A 28 10.56 10.15 6.60
C ALA A 28 9.83 10.80 5.41
N PHE A 29 10.54 11.62 4.62
CA PHE A 29 10.00 12.23 3.42
C PHE A 29 9.58 11.16 2.40
N LEU A 30 10.45 10.20 2.10
CA LEU A 30 10.18 9.16 1.10
C LEU A 30 9.00 8.28 1.51
N GLN A 31 8.87 7.92 2.79
CA GLN A 31 7.71 7.16 3.27
C GLN A 31 6.40 7.93 3.07
N GLN A 32 6.38 9.23 3.35
CA GLN A 32 5.21 10.07 3.08
C GLN A 32 4.92 10.16 1.57
N GLU A 33 5.93 10.48 0.77
CA GLU A 33 5.82 10.64 -0.69
C GLU A 33 5.34 9.37 -1.42
N TYR A 34 5.73 8.19 -0.93
CA TYR A 34 5.30 6.91 -1.49
C TYR A 34 4.07 6.31 -0.81
N GLY A 35 3.46 7.00 0.16
CA GLY A 35 2.29 6.50 0.88
C GLY A 35 2.56 5.26 1.73
N LEU A 36 3.78 5.13 2.24
CA LEU A 36 4.26 4.01 3.06
C LEU A 36 4.27 4.37 4.55
N THR A 37 3.23 5.07 5.01
CA THR A 37 3.07 5.44 6.43
C THR A 37 1.89 4.71 7.06
N ALA A 38 1.85 4.68 8.39
CA ALA A 38 0.76 4.07 9.13
C ALA A 38 -0.61 4.68 8.77
N GLU A 39 -0.67 6.00 8.57
CA GLU A 39 -1.89 6.71 8.17
C GLU A 39 -2.42 6.20 6.82
N HIS A 40 -1.56 6.07 5.82
CA HIS A 40 -1.93 5.55 4.50
C HIS A 40 -2.38 4.07 4.57
N ILE A 41 -1.76 3.26 5.44
CA ILE A 41 -2.17 1.86 5.65
C ILE A 41 -3.56 1.81 6.28
N LEU A 42 -3.83 2.64 7.30
CA LEU A 42 -5.14 2.71 7.95
C LEU A 42 -6.23 3.16 6.97
N GLU A 43 -5.95 4.16 6.14
CA GLU A 43 -6.87 4.60 5.09
C GLU A 43 -7.16 3.47 4.10
N ALA A 44 -6.12 2.77 3.62
CA ALA A 44 -6.27 1.65 2.69
C ALA A 44 -7.04 0.48 3.32
N ALA A 45 -6.85 0.22 4.62
CA ALA A 45 -7.59 -0.80 5.36
C ALA A 45 -9.06 -0.40 5.56
N GLY A 46 -9.35 0.86 5.87
CA GLY A 46 -10.71 1.38 6.02
C GLY A 46 -11.55 1.28 4.74
N GLN A 47 -10.91 1.25 3.57
CA GLN A 47 -11.59 1.05 2.27
C GLN A 47 -12.00 -0.42 2.00
N LEU A 48 -11.60 -1.37 2.86
CA LEU A 48 -11.93 -2.80 2.73
C LEU A 48 -13.13 -3.23 3.60
N LEU A 49 -13.65 -2.33 4.45
CA LEU A 49 -14.82 -2.51 5.29
C LEU A 49 -16.07 -1.97 4.60
#